data_AF-A0A7Y4U8S2-F1
#
_entry.id   AF-A0A7Y4U8S2-F1
#
_cell.length_a   1.000
_cell.length_b   1.000
_cell.length_c   1.000
_cell.angle_alpha   90.00
_cell.angle_beta   90.00
_cell.angle_gamma   90.00
#
_symmetry.space_group_name_H-M   'P 1'
#
loop_
_entity.id
_entity.type
_entity.pdbx_description
1 polymer ?
#
loop_
_entity_poly.entity_id
_entity_poly.type
_entity_poly.pdbx_seq_one_letter_code
_entity_poly.pdbx_strand_id
1 'polypeptide(L)'
;MEWQRLETLKEKLQKDDDFQGIWTYFFDHLGENEAFVSVGESANEKVIEFIGPVVARTVSHILGRPIQIMQMQLIEITGQHFYHGSAISREGLCVIMYFDDIKMGMISFTQGLGSGQMHYGRFTTLAVEGAAKKTVILPTNNQTGH
;
A
#
# COMPACT_ATOMS: atom_id res chain seq x y z
N MET A 1 12.24 20.81 2.27
CA MET A 1 11.90 19.54 1.61
C MET A 1 11.34 18.59 2.65
N GLU A 2 10.28 17.87 2.30
CA GLU A 2 9.42 17.11 3.23
C GLU A 2 10.00 15.76 3.67
N TRP A 3 11.29 15.52 3.43
CA TRP A 3 11.92 14.21 3.63
C TRP A 3 11.91 13.73 5.09
N GLN A 4 12.02 14.64 6.05
CA GLN A 4 11.92 14.27 7.47
C GLN A 4 10.54 13.71 7.82
N ARG A 5 9.47 14.23 7.20
CA ARG A 5 8.11 13.71 7.38
C ARG A 5 7.94 12.36 6.68
N LEU A 6 8.57 12.17 5.52
CA LEU A 6 8.56 10.87 4.84
C LEU A 6 9.29 9.79 5.64
N GLU A 7 10.45 10.11 6.23
CA GLU A 7 11.15 9.18 7.14
C GLU A 7 10.32 8.92 8.41
N THR A 8 9.62 9.92 8.93
CA THR A 8 8.69 9.73 10.06
C THR A 8 7.57 8.76 9.65
N LEU A 9 6.97 8.91 8.47
CA LEU A 9 5.95 7.98 7.96
C LEU A 9 6.52 6.56 7.82
N LYS A 10 7.76 6.42 7.33
CA LYS A 10 8.45 5.13 7.20
C LYS A 10 8.67 4.47 8.56
N GLU A 11 9.04 5.23 9.58
CA GLU A 11 9.19 4.71 10.95
C GLU A 11 7.84 4.26 11.53
N LYS A 12 6.79 5.07 11.35
CA LYS A 12 5.43 4.75 11.80
C LYS A 12 4.92 3.47 11.15
N LEU A 13 5.12 3.32 9.84
CA LEU A 13 4.72 2.12 9.12
C LEU A 13 5.34 0.84 9.70
N GLN A 14 6.60 0.91 10.14
CA GLN A 14 7.34 -0.23 10.70
C GLN A 14 6.95 -0.57 12.15
N LYS A 15 6.58 0.43 12.95
CA LYS A 15 6.49 0.29 14.42
C LYS A 15 5.09 0.44 14.98
N ASP A 16 4.24 1.26 14.35
CA ASP A 16 2.94 1.62 14.89
C ASP A 16 1.90 0.56 14.48
N ASP A 17 0.99 0.22 15.39
CA ASP A 17 -0.18 -0.63 15.12
C ASP A 17 -1.47 0.19 14.95
N ASP A 18 -1.40 1.51 15.19
CA ASP A 18 -2.47 2.45 14.85
C ASP A 18 -2.46 2.77 13.36
N PHE A 19 -3.11 1.89 12.61
CA PHE A 19 -3.22 1.97 11.17
C PHE A 19 -3.95 3.23 10.69
N GLN A 20 -4.97 3.69 11.41
CA GLN A 20 -5.65 4.92 11.06
C GLN A 20 -4.71 6.12 11.26
N GLY A 21 -3.98 6.16 12.37
CA GLY A 21 -3.00 7.20 12.65
C GLY A 21 -1.89 7.32 11.60
N ILE A 22 -1.44 6.20 11.02
CA ILE A 22 -0.46 6.20 9.91
C ILE A 22 -1.05 6.90 8.67
N TRP A 23 -2.29 6.57 8.29
CA TRP A 23 -2.95 7.19 7.14
C TRP A 23 -3.26 8.67 7.36
N THR A 24 -3.78 9.03 8.55
CA THR A 24 -3.99 10.43 8.93
C THR A 24 -2.70 11.23 8.82
N TYR A 25 -1.58 10.70 9.34
CA TYR A 25 -0.27 11.34 9.22
C TYR A 25 0.13 11.56 7.76
N PHE A 26 -0.07 10.56 6.88
CA PHE A 26 0.23 10.70 5.46
C PHE A 26 -0.59 11.83 4.82
N PHE A 27 -1.91 11.86 5.02
CA PHE A 27 -2.77 12.88 4.41
C PHE A 27 -2.46 14.29 4.94
N ASP A 28 -2.36 14.45 6.27
CA ASP A 28 -2.17 15.76 6.93
C ASP A 28 -0.81 16.41 6.64
N HIS A 29 0.21 15.62 6.24
CA HIS A 29 1.58 16.12 6.11
C HIS A 29 2.19 15.96 4.73
N LEU A 30 1.73 15.01 3.92
CA LEU A 30 2.35 14.64 2.64
C LEU A 30 1.34 14.62 1.50
N GLY A 31 0.25 13.87 1.63
CA GLY A 31 -0.73 13.64 0.57
C GLY A 31 -1.44 14.89 0.07
N GLU A 32 -1.59 15.91 0.93
CA GLU A 32 -2.18 17.20 0.58
C GLU A 32 -1.14 18.29 0.28
N ASN A 33 0.16 17.97 0.38
CA ASN A 33 1.23 18.94 0.17
C ASN A 33 1.64 19.01 -1.32
N GLU A 34 1.32 20.11 -1.99
CA GLU A 34 1.64 20.32 -3.42
C GLU A 34 3.14 20.16 -3.73
N ALA A 35 4.03 20.59 -2.84
CA ALA A 35 5.48 20.46 -3.03
C ALA A 35 5.94 19.00 -2.98
N PHE A 36 5.22 18.14 -2.24
CA PHE A 36 5.49 16.71 -2.19
C PHE A 36 4.89 15.98 -3.40
N VAL A 37 3.68 16.35 -3.81
CA VAL A 37 3.02 15.73 -4.97
C VAL A 37 3.71 16.10 -6.28
N SER A 38 4.19 17.34 -6.41
CA SER A 38 4.83 17.84 -7.65
C SER A 38 6.17 17.19 -8.00
N VAL A 39 6.85 16.58 -7.02
CA VAL A 39 8.10 15.83 -7.25
C VAL A 39 7.85 14.35 -7.57
N GLY A 40 6.58 13.94 -7.59
CA GLY A 40 6.17 12.59 -7.93
C GLY A 40 6.03 12.37 -9.44
N GLU A 41 6.44 11.20 -9.90
CA GLU A 41 6.27 10.75 -11.28
C GLU A 41 5.41 9.48 -11.33
N SER A 42 4.76 9.20 -12.46
CA SER A 42 4.04 7.94 -12.63
C SER A 42 4.99 6.75 -12.47
N ALA A 43 4.65 5.82 -11.58
CA ALA A 43 5.44 4.61 -11.39
C ALA A 43 5.45 3.79 -12.69
N ASN A 44 6.59 3.15 -12.96
CA ASN A 44 6.72 2.30 -14.14
C ASN A 44 5.84 1.04 -14.05
N GLU A 45 5.57 0.44 -15.21
CA GLU A 45 4.69 -0.74 -15.33
C GLU A 45 5.16 -1.93 -14.46
N LYS A 46 6.48 -2.11 -14.26
CA LYS A 46 7.00 -3.22 -13.44
C LYS A 46 6.60 -3.10 -11.98
N VAL A 47 6.58 -1.88 -11.44
CA VAL A 47 6.11 -1.62 -10.06
C VAL A 47 4.62 -1.91 -9.95
N ILE A 48 3.83 -1.50 -10.94
CA ILE A 48 2.39 -1.77 -10.97
C ILE A 48 2.11 -3.28 -11.05
N GLU A 49 2.83 -4.00 -11.93
CA GLU A 49 2.74 -5.46 -12.04
C GLU A 49 3.14 -6.20 -10.76
N PHE A 50 4.07 -5.62 -9.99
CA PHE A 50 4.52 -6.16 -8.72
C PHE A 50 3.52 -5.89 -7.58
N ILE A 51 3.03 -4.66 -7.43
CA ILE A 51 2.14 -4.25 -6.34
C ILE A 51 0.70 -4.72 -6.57
N GLY A 52 0.24 -4.80 -7.81
CA GLY A 52 -1.11 -5.25 -8.19
C GLY A 52 -1.56 -6.53 -7.49
N PRO A 53 -0.83 -7.64 -7.62
CA PRO A 53 -1.14 -8.90 -6.95
C PRO A 53 -1.12 -8.81 -5.42
N VAL A 54 -0.23 -8.02 -4.84
CA VAL A 54 -0.12 -7.83 -3.39
C VAL A 54 -1.37 -7.12 -2.86
N VAL A 55 -1.81 -6.05 -3.53
CA VAL A 55 -3.04 -5.32 -3.18
C VAL A 55 -4.26 -6.22 -3.34
N ALA A 56 -4.38 -6.92 -4.48
CA ALA A 56 -5.48 -7.85 -4.73
C ALA A 56 -5.58 -8.91 -3.62
N ARG A 57 -4.44 -9.48 -3.21
CA ARG A 57 -4.39 -10.49 -2.16
C ARG A 57 -4.74 -9.94 -0.79
N THR A 58 -4.19 -8.78 -0.43
CA THR A 58 -4.42 -8.15 0.87
C THR A 58 -5.90 -7.80 1.05
N VAL A 59 -6.52 -7.17 0.06
CA VAL A 59 -7.97 -6.88 0.11
C VAL A 59 -8.80 -8.16 0.08
N SER A 60 -8.39 -9.18 -0.70
CA SER A 60 -9.11 -10.47 -0.71
C SER A 60 -9.12 -11.13 0.68
N HIS A 61 -8.03 -10.96 1.44
CA HIS A 61 -7.94 -11.46 2.81
C HIS A 61 -8.86 -10.68 3.76
N ILE A 62 -8.88 -9.35 3.64
CA ILE A 62 -9.77 -8.47 4.41
C ILE A 62 -11.25 -8.84 4.17
N LEU A 63 -11.64 -9.07 2.91
CA LEU A 63 -13.04 -9.35 2.54
C LEU A 63 -13.42 -10.83 2.62
N GLY A 64 -12.47 -11.73 2.88
CA GLY A 64 -12.70 -13.18 2.89
C GLY A 64 -13.10 -13.77 1.53
N ARG A 65 -12.83 -13.08 0.42
CA ARG A 65 -13.18 -13.52 -0.94
C ARG A 65 -12.22 -12.95 -1.98
N PRO A 66 -12.04 -13.61 -3.15
CA PRO A 66 -11.21 -13.06 -4.22
C PRO A 66 -11.71 -11.71 -4.73
N ILE A 67 -10.78 -10.79 -4.99
CA ILE A 67 -11.06 -9.52 -5.66
C ILE A 67 -10.22 -9.36 -6.93
N GLN A 68 -10.73 -8.54 -7.86
CA GLN A 68 -10.01 -8.16 -9.07
C GLN A 68 -9.74 -6.66 -9.06
N ILE A 69 -8.47 -6.28 -9.17
CA ILE A 69 -8.08 -4.89 -9.41
C ILE A 69 -8.33 -4.57 -10.88
N MET A 70 -9.15 -3.55 -11.12
CA MET A 70 -9.53 -3.10 -12.47
C MET A 70 -8.59 -2.00 -12.98
N GLN A 71 -8.20 -1.10 -12.09
CA GLN A 71 -7.32 0.03 -12.40
C GLN A 71 -6.39 0.25 -11.21
N MET A 72 -5.13 0.58 -11.49
CA MET A 72 -4.14 0.96 -10.49
C MET A 72 -3.30 2.10 -11.05
N GLN A 73 -3.08 3.10 -10.22
CA GLN A 73 -2.19 4.21 -10.50
C GLN A 73 -1.31 4.42 -9.28
N LEU A 74 -0.01 4.41 -9.50
CA LEU A 74 0.99 4.67 -8.47
C LEU A 74 1.87 5.82 -8.93
N ILE A 75 2.21 6.67 -7.97
CA ILE A 75 3.16 7.77 -8.07
C ILE A 75 4.40 7.34 -7.30
N GLU A 76 5.56 7.44 -7.94
CA GLU A 76 6.87 7.29 -7.33
C GLU A 76 7.39 8.65 -6.89
N ILE A 77 7.84 8.76 -5.64
CA ILE A 77 8.61 9.91 -5.18
C ILE A 77 10.08 9.63 -5.47
N THR A 78 10.58 10.21 -6.56
CA THR A 78 11.89 9.92 -7.14
C THR A 78 13.01 10.04 -6.08
N GLY A 79 13.80 8.97 -5.95
CA GLY A 79 14.95 8.90 -5.05
C GLY A 79 14.60 8.66 -3.57
N GLN A 80 13.33 8.48 -3.23
CA GLN A 80 12.90 8.21 -1.85
C GLN A 80 12.42 6.77 -1.61
N HIS A 81 12.48 5.91 -2.64
CA HIS A 81 11.98 4.53 -2.60
C HIS A 81 10.52 4.43 -2.14
N PHE A 82 9.73 5.48 -2.32
CA PHE A 82 8.37 5.58 -1.83
C PHE A 82 7.39 5.67 -3.00
N TYR A 83 6.35 4.85 -2.92
CA TYR A 83 5.27 4.79 -3.89
C TYR A 83 3.95 5.00 -3.17
N HIS A 84 3.06 5.82 -3.73
CA HIS A 84 1.70 5.95 -3.23
C HIS A 84 0.71 6.09 -4.37
N GLY A 85 -0.57 5.81 -4.11
CA GLY A 85 -1.59 5.97 -5.14
C GLY A 85 -2.86 5.22 -4.81
N SER A 86 -3.58 4.82 -5.83
CA SER A 86 -4.88 4.18 -5.66
C SER A 86 -5.09 3.01 -6.62
N ALA A 87 -6.00 2.13 -6.22
CA ALA A 87 -6.51 1.08 -7.07
C ALA A 87 -8.02 0.96 -6.92
N ILE A 88 -8.69 0.66 -8.03
CA ILE A 88 -10.14 0.50 -8.08
C ILE A 88 -10.46 -0.97 -8.32
N SER A 89 -11.42 -1.47 -7.55
CA SER A 89 -12.06 -2.78 -7.73
C SER A 89 -13.57 -2.58 -7.87
N ARG A 90 -14.30 -3.64 -8.23
CA ARG A 90 -15.76 -3.59 -8.22
C ARG A 90 -16.32 -3.35 -6.81
N GLU A 91 -15.58 -3.82 -5.80
CA GLU A 91 -15.96 -3.82 -4.41
C GLU A 91 -15.69 -2.47 -3.73
N GLY A 92 -14.79 -1.65 -4.26
CA GLY A 92 -14.41 -0.40 -3.63
C GLY A 92 -13.09 0.21 -4.11
N LEU A 93 -12.70 1.27 -3.41
CA LEU A 93 -11.48 2.04 -3.62
C LEU A 93 -10.40 1.60 -2.64
N CYS A 94 -9.18 1.41 -3.14
CA CYS A 94 -7.99 1.16 -2.36
C CYS A 94 -7.04 2.36 -2.49
N VAL A 95 -6.48 2.83 -1.37
CA VAL A 95 -5.34 3.75 -1.34
C VAL A 95 -4.14 2.97 -0.85
N ILE A 96 -2.99 3.18 -1.48
CA ILE A 96 -1.79 2.37 -1.32
C ILE A 96 -0.62 3.29 -0.97
N MET A 97 0.21 2.85 -0.03
CA MET A 97 1.56 3.38 0.18
C MET A 97 2.54 2.21 0.29
N TYR A 98 3.76 2.35 -0.24
CA TYR A 98 4.77 1.31 -0.24
C TYR A 98 6.18 1.91 -0.23
N PHE A 99 7.01 1.44 0.69
CA PHE A 99 8.43 1.74 0.74
C PHE A 99 9.23 0.53 0.26
N ASP A 100 9.94 0.71 -0.85
CA ASP A 100 10.72 -0.36 -1.47
C ASP A 100 12.03 -0.65 -0.73
N ASP A 101 12.63 0.32 -0.05
CA ASP A 101 13.85 0.11 0.72
C ASP A 101 13.64 -0.80 1.94
N ILE A 102 12.47 -0.71 2.60
CA ILE A 102 12.07 -1.56 3.73
C ILE A 102 11.10 -2.69 3.34
N LYS A 103 10.75 -2.79 2.05
CA LYS A 103 9.83 -3.81 1.50
C LYS A 103 8.49 -3.88 2.23
N MET A 104 7.97 -2.74 2.67
CA MET A 104 6.75 -2.67 3.49
C MET A 104 5.78 -1.66 2.91
N GLY A 105 4.50 -1.98 2.98
CA GLY A 105 3.46 -1.08 2.53
C GLY A 105 2.19 -1.22 3.34
N MET A 106 1.24 -0.37 3.00
CA MET A 106 -0.04 -0.32 3.65
C MET A 106 -1.13 0.01 2.63
N ILE A 107 -2.32 -0.53 2.89
CA ILE A 107 -3.52 -0.21 2.16
C ILE A 107 -4.60 0.32 3.09
N SER A 108 -5.42 1.23 2.58
CA SER A 108 -6.76 1.52 3.10
C SER A 108 -7.77 1.12 2.03
N PHE A 109 -8.80 0.36 2.40
CA PHE A 109 -9.85 -0.09 1.48
C PHE A 109 -11.22 0.39 1.95
N THR A 110 -11.89 1.17 1.12
CA THR A 110 -13.25 1.63 1.35
C THR A 110 -14.20 0.79 0.52
N GLN A 111 -14.96 -0.10 1.19
CA GLN A 111 -15.91 -0.99 0.53
C GLN A 111 -17.19 -0.25 0.19
N GLY A 112 -17.59 -0.19 -1.09
CA GLY A 112 -18.78 0.52 -1.54
C GLY A 112 -18.69 2.03 -1.26
N LEU A 113 -18.52 2.84 -2.30
CA LEU A 113 -18.43 4.29 -2.15
C LEU A 113 -19.66 4.83 -1.38
N GLY A 114 -19.43 5.40 -0.19
CA GLY A 114 -20.48 5.91 0.69
C GLY A 114 -20.90 5.02 1.87
N SER A 115 -20.30 3.83 2.05
CA SER A 115 -20.62 2.96 3.19
C SER A 115 -20.13 3.48 4.55
N GLY A 116 -19.15 4.39 4.54
CA GLY A 116 -18.45 4.85 5.75
C GLY A 116 -17.51 3.81 6.37
N GLN A 117 -17.40 2.60 5.78
CA GLN A 117 -16.51 1.55 6.28
C GLN A 117 -15.16 1.59 5.58
N MET A 118 -14.09 1.72 6.36
CA MET A 118 -12.71 1.68 5.91
C MET A 118 -11.98 0.53 6.61
N HIS A 119 -11.30 -0.29 5.82
CA HIS A 119 -10.44 -1.35 6.30
C HIS A 119 -8.98 -0.97 6.06
N TYR A 120 -8.09 -1.40 6.95
CA TYR A 120 -6.66 -1.18 6.81
C TYR A 120 -5.92 -2.51 6.75
N GLY A 121 -4.81 -2.53 6.03
CA GLY A 121 -3.91 -3.68 6.00
C GLY A 121 -2.47 -3.25 5.79
N ARG A 122 -1.56 -3.76 6.62
CA ARG A 122 -0.11 -3.65 6.42
C ARG A 122 0.40 -4.92 5.74
N PHE A 123 1.33 -4.77 4.81
CA PHE A 123 1.94 -5.90 4.11
C PHE A 123 3.46 -5.72 4.02
N THR A 124 4.15 -6.85 3.92
CA THR A 124 5.59 -6.93 3.65
C THR A 124 5.79 -7.78 2.40
N THR A 125 6.71 -7.35 1.54
CA THR A 125 7.08 -8.11 0.34
C THR A 125 8.41 -8.81 0.58
N LEU A 126 8.53 -10.03 0.07
CA LEU A 126 9.76 -10.80 0.10
C LEU A 126 10.06 -11.23 -1.33
N ALA A 127 11.29 -10.98 -1.79
CA ALA A 127 11.74 -11.54 -3.05
C ALA A 127 11.92 -13.05 -2.86
N VAL A 128 11.27 -13.86 -3.70
CA VAL A 128 11.45 -15.31 -3.72
C VAL A 128 12.28 -15.65 -4.95
N GLU A 129 13.54 -16.04 -4.75
CA GLU A 129 14.39 -16.53 -5.83
C GLU A 129 13.81 -17.82 -6.43
N GLY A 130 13.81 -17.93 -7.76
CA GLY A 130 13.35 -19.12 -8.47
C GLY A 130 11.83 -19.27 -8.61
N ALA A 131 11.03 -18.38 -8.03
CA ALA A 131 9.61 -18.31 -8.32
C ALA A 131 9.41 -17.88 -9.78
N ALA A 132 8.78 -18.74 -10.59
CA ALA A 132 8.20 -18.31 -11.86
C ALA A 132 7.32 -17.06 -11.59
N LYS A 133 7.33 -16.10 -12.52
CA LYS A 133 6.83 -14.69 -12.45
C LYS A 133 5.48 -14.37 -11.77
N LYS A 134 4.79 -15.30 -11.11
CA LYS A 134 3.46 -15.14 -10.51
C LYS A 134 3.28 -15.88 -9.17
N THR A 135 4.32 -16.08 -8.36
CA THR A 135 4.16 -16.80 -7.08
C THR A 135 4.27 -15.84 -5.91
N VAL A 136 3.12 -15.52 -5.29
CA VAL A 136 3.06 -14.88 -3.97
C VAL A 136 3.01 -16.00 -2.92
N ILE A 137 4.06 -16.13 -2.12
CA ILE A 137 4.12 -17.12 -1.02
C ILE A 137 3.60 -16.46 0.25
N LEU A 138 2.70 -17.15 0.95
CA LEU A 138 2.13 -16.71 2.22
C LEU A 138 2.72 -17.53 3.37
N PRO A 139 2.94 -16.91 4.55
CA PRO A 139 2.97 -17.68 5.78
C PRO A 139 1.62 -18.37 5.93
N THR A 140 1.62 -19.69 6.00
CA THR A 140 0.46 -20.43 6.49
C THR A 140 0.31 -20.09 7.97
N ASN A 141 -0.69 -19.27 8.32
CA ASN A 141 -1.02 -18.98 9.72
C ASN A 141 -1.21 -20.29 10.49
N ASN A 142 -0.23 -20.61 11.34
CA ASN A 142 -0.50 -21.11 12.68
C ASN A 142 0.01 -20.03 13.63
N GLN A 143 -0.90 -19.48 14.44
CA GLN A 143 -0.69 -18.52 15.54
C GLN A 143 -0.73 -17.03 15.17
N THR A 144 -1.94 -16.46 15.16
CA THR A 144 -2.15 -15.10 15.66
C THR A 144 -2.53 -15.22 17.14
N GLY A 145 -1.66 -14.75 18.03
CA GLY A 145 -1.99 -14.57 19.44
C GLY A 145 -3.12 -13.56 19.60
N HIS A 146 -4.03 -13.87 20.52
CA HIS A 146 -5.13 -13.03 20.95
C HIS A 146 -4.66 -11.78 21.70
#